data_AF-A0A524M6L7-F1
#
_entry.id   AF-A0A524M6L7-F1
#
_cell.length_a   1.000
_cell.length_b   1.000
_cell.length_c   1.000
_cell.angle_alpha   90.00
_cell.angle_beta   90.00
_cell.angle_gamma   90.00
#
_symmetry.space_group_name_H-M   'P 1'
#
loop_
_entity.id
_entity.type
_entity.pdbx_description
1 polymer ?
#
loop_
_entity_poly.entity_id
_entity_poly.type
_entity_poly.pdbx_seq_one_letter_code
_entity_poly.pdbx_strand_id
1 'polypeptide(L)'
;MFQMEKQLVVAHRGASGSAQENTLLAFQLAYEIGAHMIETDVQETVDGTLVCIHDYDVDRTTNGTGAIAELTYREIRDLDAGNGAKIPTLDEVLDYVRGKMKINIELKVTGVEKDVLSAVKERNMISEVTISSFLHGTLISTRNLDDRIS
;
A
#
# COMPACT_ATOMS: atom_id res chain seq x y z
N MET A 1 21.66 32.61 5.55
CA MET A 1 20.98 31.73 4.57
C MET A 1 20.00 30.88 5.36
N PHE A 2 18.69 31.03 5.14
CA PHE A 2 17.71 30.15 5.76
C PHE A 2 17.72 28.83 5.01
N GLN A 3 18.04 27.75 5.70
CA GLN A 3 17.92 26.40 5.18
C GLN A 3 16.43 26.06 5.24
N MET A 4 15.72 26.17 4.13
CA MET A 4 14.33 25.69 4.07
C MET A 4 14.37 24.18 4.20
N GLU A 5 13.67 23.62 5.18
CA GLU A 5 13.41 22.18 5.19
C GLU A 5 12.62 21.82 3.94
N LYS A 6 13.14 20.88 3.15
CA LYS A 6 12.50 20.43 1.93
C LYS A 6 11.21 19.71 2.31
N GLN A 7 10.06 20.22 1.88
CA GLN A 7 8.78 19.55 2.09
C GLN A 7 8.80 18.15 1.48
N LEU A 8 8.38 17.15 2.26
CA LEU A 8 8.18 15.80 1.78
C LEU A 8 6.91 15.77 0.91
N VAL A 9 7.02 15.13 -0.25
CA VAL A 9 5.89 14.93 -1.17
C VAL A 9 5.56 13.46 -1.16
N VAL A 10 4.38 13.14 -0.65
CA VAL A 10 3.83 11.78 -0.58
C VAL A 10 2.74 11.66 -1.65
N ALA A 11 2.92 10.75 -2.60
CA ALA A 11 1.93 10.47 -3.63
C ALA A 11 0.84 9.55 -3.06
N HIS A 12 -0.28 10.15 -2.64
CA HIS A 12 -1.43 9.45 -2.05
C HIS A 12 -2.05 8.48 -3.06
N ARG A 13 -1.95 7.17 -2.74
CA ARG A 13 -2.32 6.05 -3.62
C ARG A 13 -1.61 6.07 -4.98
N GLY A 14 -0.38 6.58 -5.01
CA GLY A 14 0.38 6.83 -6.24
C GLY A 14 -0.01 8.13 -6.94
N ALA A 15 0.35 8.28 -8.22
CA ALA A 15 -0.06 9.42 -9.05
C ALA A 15 -1.52 9.26 -9.51
N SER A 16 -2.44 9.22 -8.54
CA SER A 16 -3.87 8.91 -8.71
C SER A 16 -4.65 9.92 -9.58
N GLY A 17 -4.09 11.11 -9.81
CA GLY A 17 -4.62 12.07 -10.79
C GLY A 17 -4.24 11.74 -12.24
N SER A 18 -3.34 10.79 -12.48
CA SER A 18 -2.80 10.43 -13.81
C SER A 18 -2.99 8.95 -14.18
N ALA A 19 -3.12 8.07 -13.19
CA ALA A 19 -3.46 6.66 -13.37
C ALA A 19 -4.40 6.20 -12.24
N GLN A 20 -5.02 5.03 -12.37
CA GLN A 20 -5.89 4.51 -11.32
C GLN A 20 -5.13 4.36 -10.01
N GLU A 21 -5.72 4.87 -8.93
CA GLU A 21 -5.20 4.75 -7.56
C GLU A 21 -4.81 3.30 -7.19
N ASN A 22 -3.80 3.16 -6.32
CA ASN A 22 -3.33 1.87 -5.81
C ASN A 22 -2.95 0.83 -6.89
N THR A 23 -2.48 1.28 -8.06
CA THR A 23 -1.94 0.39 -9.10
C THR A 23 -0.43 0.57 -9.26
N LEU A 24 0.27 -0.46 -9.75
CA LEU A 24 1.70 -0.36 -10.07
C LEU A 24 2.01 0.77 -11.05
N LEU A 25 1.11 1.05 -11.99
CA LEU A 25 1.26 2.17 -12.92
C LEU A 25 1.21 3.52 -12.19
N ALA A 26 0.28 3.71 -11.26
CA ALA A 26 0.23 4.94 -10.46
C ALA A 26 1.46 5.12 -9.58
N PHE A 27 1.99 4.04 -8.99
CA PHE A 27 3.25 4.09 -8.24
C PHE A 27 4.46 4.39 -9.14
N GLN A 28 4.47 3.84 -10.35
CA GLN A 28 5.50 4.14 -11.33
C GLN A 28 5.50 5.60 -11.76
N LEU A 29 4.35 6.14 -12.12
CA LEU A 29 4.24 7.55 -12.48
C LEU A 29 4.61 8.46 -11.31
N ALA A 30 4.25 8.11 -10.08
CA ALA A 30 4.68 8.86 -8.89
C ALA A 30 6.21 8.92 -8.75
N TYR A 31 6.91 7.82 -9.04
CA TYR A 31 8.38 7.79 -9.07
C TYR A 31 8.94 8.70 -10.16
N GLU A 32 8.41 8.57 -11.37
CA GLU A 32 8.89 9.30 -12.56
C GLU A 32 8.73 10.82 -12.41
N ILE A 33 7.67 11.28 -11.74
CA ILE A 33 7.46 12.70 -11.45
C ILE A 33 8.23 13.21 -10.21
N GLY A 34 9.01 12.36 -9.55
CA GLY A 34 9.90 12.74 -8.46
C GLY A 34 9.25 12.83 -7.08
N ALA A 35 8.16 12.07 -6.83
CA ALA A 35 7.63 11.93 -5.48
C ALA A 35 8.69 11.31 -4.54
N HIS A 36 8.75 11.80 -3.30
CA HIS A 36 9.72 11.30 -2.33
C HIS A 36 9.29 9.98 -1.69
N MET A 37 7.97 9.75 -1.66
CA MET A 37 7.32 8.61 -1.05
C MET A 37 5.98 8.37 -1.77
N ILE A 38 5.52 7.13 -1.82
CA ILE A 38 4.11 6.80 -2.12
C ILE A 38 3.37 6.42 -0.83
N GLU A 39 2.06 6.52 -0.85
CA GLU A 39 1.19 5.92 0.15
C GLU A 39 0.30 4.85 -0.53
N THR A 40 -0.03 3.79 0.21
CA THR A 40 -0.95 2.74 -0.23
C THR A 40 -1.77 2.20 0.94
N ASP A 41 -2.96 1.69 0.62
CA ASP A 41 -3.91 1.08 1.56
C ASP A 41 -3.84 -0.44 1.52
N VAL A 42 -3.59 -1.10 2.66
CA VAL A 42 -3.50 -2.56 2.74
C VAL A 42 -4.72 -3.17 3.41
N GLN A 43 -5.27 -4.18 2.74
CA GLN A 43 -6.33 -5.06 3.19
C GLN A 43 -5.95 -6.53 2.96
N GLU A 44 -6.74 -7.45 3.51
CA GLU A 44 -6.52 -8.89 3.42
C GLU A 44 -7.72 -9.58 2.77
N THR A 45 -7.43 -10.49 1.83
CA THR A 45 -8.42 -11.33 1.16
C THR A 45 -8.88 -12.49 2.06
N VAL A 46 -9.97 -13.18 1.69
CA VAL A 46 -10.48 -14.32 2.46
C VAL A 46 -9.48 -15.48 2.60
N ASP A 47 -8.52 -15.56 1.68
CA ASP A 47 -7.43 -16.55 1.65
C ASP A 47 -6.08 -16.00 2.18
N GLY A 48 -6.09 -14.85 2.86
CA GLY A 48 -4.94 -14.33 3.62
C GLY A 48 -3.90 -13.58 2.78
N THR A 49 -4.24 -13.14 1.57
CA THR A 49 -3.33 -12.38 0.71
C THR A 49 -3.48 -10.88 0.99
N LEU A 50 -2.37 -10.19 1.22
CA LEU A 50 -2.35 -8.74 1.39
C LEU A 50 -2.44 -8.03 0.04
N VAL A 51 -3.51 -7.25 -0.16
CA VAL A 51 -3.81 -6.51 -1.40
C VAL A 51 -3.87 -5.01 -1.14
N CYS A 52 -3.49 -4.24 -2.16
CA CYS A 52 -3.43 -2.77 -2.08
C CYS A 52 -4.68 -2.14 -2.71
N ILE A 53 -5.63 -1.71 -1.87
CA ILE A 53 -6.90 -1.09 -2.28
C ILE A 53 -7.53 -0.35 -1.10
N HIS A 54 -8.15 0.80 -1.37
CA HIS A 54 -8.65 1.70 -0.32
C HIS A 54 -10.02 1.29 0.25
N ASP A 55 -11.01 1.10 -0.62
CA ASP A 55 -12.39 0.82 -0.20
C ASP A 55 -12.47 -0.61 0.33
N TYR A 56 -13.40 -0.90 1.25
CA TYR A 56 -13.56 -2.27 1.79
C TYR A 56 -14.17 -3.25 0.78
N ASP A 57 -14.61 -2.73 -0.37
CA ASP A 57 -15.11 -3.45 -1.53
C ASP A 57 -14.32 -3.05 -2.79
N VAL A 58 -14.52 -3.83 -3.86
CA VAL A 58 -13.83 -3.60 -5.15
C VAL A 58 -14.63 -2.69 -6.10
N ASP A 59 -15.85 -2.30 -5.72
CA ASP A 59 -16.89 -1.79 -6.62
C ASP A 59 -16.53 -0.46 -7.27
N ARG A 60 -15.94 0.48 -6.52
CA ARG A 60 -15.64 1.83 -7.04
C ARG A 60 -14.47 1.84 -8.03
N THR A 61 -13.46 1.01 -7.80
CA THR A 61 -12.15 1.12 -8.48
C THR A 61 -11.87 0.00 -9.47
N THR A 62 -12.81 -0.93 -9.62
CA THR A 62 -12.70 -2.03 -10.56
C THR A 62 -13.99 -2.25 -11.35
N ASN A 63 -14.00 -3.25 -12.22
CA ASN A 63 -15.19 -3.76 -12.88
C ASN A 63 -15.92 -4.88 -12.11
N GLY A 64 -15.51 -5.18 -10.87
CA GLY A 64 -16.09 -6.22 -10.01
C GLY A 64 -17.08 -5.68 -8.98
N THR A 65 -17.57 -6.57 -8.13
CA THR A 65 -18.32 -6.21 -6.92
C THR A 65 -17.99 -7.18 -5.79
N GLY A 66 -18.06 -6.72 -4.55
CA GLY A 66 -17.94 -7.55 -3.35
C GLY A 66 -16.89 -7.04 -2.36
N ALA A 67 -17.06 -7.43 -1.10
CA ALA A 67 -16.14 -7.09 -0.03
C ALA A 67 -14.82 -7.84 -0.17
N ILE A 68 -13.70 -7.16 0.03
CA ILE A 68 -12.35 -7.76 -0.10
C ILE A 68 -12.19 -8.95 0.85
N ALA A 69 -12.73 -8.85 2.06
CA ALA A 69 -12.69 -9.90 3.08
C ALA A 69 -13.51 -11.17 2.71
N GLU A 70 -14.31 -11.12 1.65
CA GLU A 70 -15.13 -12.23 1.16
C GLU A 70 -14.62 -12.81 -0.18
N LEU A 71 -13.61 -12.19 -0.78
CA LEU A 71 -13.04 -12.58 -2.07
C LEU A 71 -11.66 -13.23 -1.89
N THR A 72 -11.36 -14.23 -2.71
CA THR A 72 -10.00 -14.79 -2.83
C THR A 72 -9.09 -13.86 -3.63
N TYR A 73 -7.78 -13.96 -3.43
CA TYR A 73 -6.85 -13.20 -4.26
C TYR A 73 -7.00 -13.50 -5.74
N ARG A 74 -7.30 -14.75 -6.10
CA ARG A 74 -7.54 -15.13 -7.50
C ARG A 74 -8.72 -14.35 -8.10
N GLU A 75 -9.84 -14.24 -7.39
CA GLU A 75 -11.00 -13.48 -7.85
C GLU A 75 -10.66 -12.00 -7.99
N ILE A 76 -9.95 -11.42 -7.02
CA ILE A 76 -9.49 -10.03 -7.07
C ILE A 76 -8.53 -9.79 -8.24
N ARG A 77 -7.60 -10.73 -8.50
CA ARG A 77 -6.60 -10.59 -9.57
C ARG A 77 -7.21 -10.63 -10.97
N ASP A 78 -8.37 -11.26 -11.12
CA ASP A 78 -9.09 -11.31 -12.39
C ASP A 78 -9.77 -9.96 -12.73
N LEU A 79 -10.01 -9.10 -11.73
CA LEU A 79 -10.64 -7.78 -11.93
C LEU A 79 -9.75 -6.81 -12.73
N ASP A 80 -10.39 -5.88 -13.43
CA ASP A 80 -9.74 -4.77 -14.13
C ASP A 80 -9.91 -3.50 -13.27
N ALA A 81 -8.80 -3.00 -12.75
CA ALA A 81 -8.70 -1.76 -11.99
C ALA A 81 -8.47 -0.54 -12.91
N GLY A 82 -9.09 -0.52 -14.08
CA GLY A 82 -8.98 0.54 -15.08
C GLY A 82 -7.87 0.29 -16.12
N ASN A 83 -8.25 0.36 -17.40
CA ASN A 83 -7.35 0.22 -18.54
C ASN A 83 -6.46 -1.05 -18.52
N GLY A 84 -6.97 -2.15 -17.97
CA GLY A 84 -6.25 -3.42 -17.86
C GLY A 84 -5.31 -3.50 -16.65
N ALA A 85 -5.27 -2.49 -15.80
CA ALA A 85 -4.52 -2.53 -14.55
C ALA A 85 -5.13 -3.56 -13.58
N LYS A 86 -4.30 -4.06 -12.68
CA LYS A 86 -4.68 -5.04 -11.65
C LYS A 86 -4.52 -4.44 -10.27
N ILE A 87 -5.32 -4.90 -9.31
CA ILE A 87 -5.06 -4.68 -7.89
C ILE A 87 -3.76 -5.42 -7.56
N PRO A 88 -2.71 -4.73 -7.09
CA PRO A 88 -1.46 -5.36 -6.74
C PRO A 88 -1.52 -5.93 -5.33
N THR A 89 -0.69 -6.96 -5.09
CA THR A 89 -0.37 -7.39 -3.73
C THR A 89 0.58 -6.41 -3.06
N LEU A 90 0.62 -6.38 -1.73
CA LEU A 90 1.62 -5.61 -1.00
C LEU A 90 3.04 -5.99 -1.42
N ASP A 91 3.28 -7.28 -1.65
CA ASP A 91 4.56 -7.82 -2.11
C ASP A 91 5.01 -7.22 -3.45
N GLU A 92 4.11 -7.17 -4.44
CA GLU A 92 4.38 -6.53 -5.73
C GLU A 92 4.73 -5.04 -5.57
N VAL A 93 4.04 -4.34 -4.67
CA VAL A 93 4.30 -2.92 -4.39
C VAL A 93 5.65 -2.72 -3.70
N LEU A 94 5.95 -3.50 -2.67
CA LEU A 94 7.23 -3.45 -1.96
C LEU A 94 8.39 -3.77 -2.89
N ASP A 95 8.27 -4.82 -3.70
CA ASP A 95 9.29 -5.19 -4.70
C ASP A 95 9.48 -4.08 -5.74
N TYR A 96 8.41 -3.37 -6.12
CA TYR A 96 8.51 -2.23 -7.00
C TYR A 96 9.25 -1.05 -6.35
N VAL A 97 8.88 -0.63 -5.14
CA VAL A 97 9.41 0.60 -4.52
C VAL A 97 10.79 0.45 -3.89
N ARG A 98 11.20 -0.78 -3.56
CA ARG A 98 12.47 -1.08 -2.91
C ARG A 98 13.65 -0.42 -3.63
N GLY A 99 14.40 0.40 -2.90
CA GLY A 99 15.56 1.13 -3.44
C GLY A 99 15.24 2.25 -4.44
N LYS A 100 13.95 2.54 -4.69
CA LYS A 100 13.50 3.66 -5.55
C LYS A 100 12.98 4.82 -4.71
N MET A 101 12.12 4.55 -3.74
CA MET A 101 11.50 5.56 -2.88
C MET A 101 11.01 4.94 -1.57
N LYS A 102 10.62 5.78 -0.62
CA LYS A 102 9.95 5.34 0.62
C LYS A 102 8.47 5.01 0.37
N ILE A 103 7.86 4.29 1.30
CA ILE A 103 6.42 3.97 1.26
C ILE A 103 5.78 4.21 2.63
N ASN A 104 4.58 4.78 2.62
CA ASN A 104 3.66 4.76 3.76
C ASN A 104 2.59 3.68 3.50
N ILE A 105 2.43 2.74 4.43
CA ILE A 105 1.45 1.66 4.35
C ILE A 105 0.33 1.96 5.35
N GLU A 106 -0.86 2.30 4.85
CA GLU A 106 -2.05 2.41 5.68
C GLU A 106 -2.67 1.04 5.93
N LEU A 107 -2.74 0.61 7.19
CA LEU A 107 -3.48 -0.60 7.58
C LEU A 107 -4.97 -0.26 7.72
N LYS A 108 -5.80 -0.78 6.80
CA LYS A 108 -7.26 -0.59 6.81
C LYS A 108 -7.98 -1.54 7.76
N VAL A 109 -7.35 -2.66 8.08
CA VAL A 109 -7.92 -3.74 8.89
C VAL A 109 -6.95 -4.16 10.00
N THR A 110 -7.47 -4.79 11.05
CA THR A 110 -6.67 -5.40 12.13
C THR A 110 -6.25 -6.82 11.76
N GLY A 111 -5.21 -7.34 12.42
CA GLY A 111 -4.81 -8.75 12.30
C GLY A 111 -3.73 -9.00 11.25
N VAL A 112 -3.47 -8.01 10.38
CA VAL A 112 -2.48 -8.07 9.29
C VAL A 112 -1.10 -7.55 9.71
N GLU A 113 -0.95 -7.03 10.93
CA GLU A 113 0.25 -6.28 11.35
C GLU A 113 1.51 -7.15 11.24
N LYS A 114 1.41 -8.42 11.66
CA LYS A 114 2.53 -9.36 11.63
C LYS A 114 2.94 -9.70 10.20
N ASP A 115 1.99 -9.89 9.30
CA ASP A 115 2.26 -10.32 7.93
C ASP A 115 2.80 -9.16 7.10
N VAL A 116 2.27 -7.95 7.28
CA VAL A 116 2.85 -6.71 6.72
C VAL A 116 4.29 -6.53 7.19
N LEU A 117 4.56 -6.65 8.51
CA LEU A 117 5.92 -6.53 9.04
C LEU A 117 6.85 -7.62 8.51
N SER A 118 6.35 -8.84 8.30
CA SER A 118 7.15 -9.93 7.74
C SER A 118 7.54 -9.61 6.30
N ALA A 119 6.59 -9.20 5.45
CA ALA A 119 6.84 -8.80 4.07
C ALA A 119 7.87 -7.66 3.96
N VAL A 120 7.83 -6.69 4.88
CA VAL A 120 8.80 -5.57 4.97
C VAL A 120 10.19 -6.06 5.40
N LYS A 121 10.27 -6.95 6.41
CA LYS A 121 11.53 -7.49 6.95
C LYS A 121 12.25 -8.36 5.94
N GLU A 122 11.53 -9.22 5.25
CA GLU A 122 12.08 -10.10 4.20
C GLU A 122 12.77 -9.31 3.08
N ARG A 123 12.29 -8.09 2.82
CA ARG A 123 12.85 -7.16 1.83
C ARG A 123 13.90 -6.19 2.39
N ASN A 124 14.18 -6.25 3.69
CA ASN A 124 15.08 -5.34 4.41
C ASN A 124 14.67 -3.86 4.30
N MET A 125 13.36 -3.57 4.30
CA MET A 125 12.81 -2.23 4.04
C MET A 125 12.40 -1.46 5.31
N ILE A 126 12.76 -1.93 6.51
CA ILE A 126 12.32 -1.32 7.78
C ILE A 126 12.59 0.20 7.87
N SER A 127 13.70 0.69 7.30
CA SER A 127 14.03 2.13 7.29
C SER A 127 13.37 2.93 6.16
N GLU A 128 12.70 2.26 5.22
CA GLU A 128 12.06 2.84 4.03
C GLU A 128 10.52 2.87 4.16
N VAL A 129 9.97 2.24 5.20
CA VAL A 129 8.54 2.06 5.44
C VAL A 129 8.09 2.89 6.65
N THR A 130 6.96 3.56 6.50
CA THR A 130 6.15 4.12 7.58
C THR A 130 4.83 3.35 7.63
N ILE A 131 4.32 3.04 8.82
CA ILE A 131 3.01 2.42 9.02
C ILE A 131 2.02 3.47 9.55
N SER A 132 0.90 3.64 8.86
CA SER A 132 -0.22 4.46 9.31
C SER A 132 -1.49 3.64 9.48
N SER A 133 -2.46 4.15 10.25
CA SER A 133 -3.79 3.55 10.36
C SER A 133 -4.73 4.50 11.11
N PHE A 134 -6.02 4.44 10.80
CA PHE A 134 -7.07 5.03 11.63
C PHE A 134 -7.51 4.11 12.78
N LEU A 135 -7.10 2.84 12.76
CA LEU A 135 -7.39 1.86 13.81
C LEU A 135 -6.26 1.89 14.84
N HIS A 136 -6.39 2.71 15.88
CA HIS A 136 -5.30 2.96 16.84
C HIS A 136 -4.65 1.69 17.44
N GLY A 137 -5.43 0.62 17.62
CA GLY A 137 -4.92 -0.68 18.08
C GLY A 137 -3.88 -1.31 17.17
N THR A 138 -3.98 -1.12 15.85
CA THR A 138 -3.00 -1.67 14.87
C THR A 138 -1.65 -0.98 15.02
N LEU A 139 -1.62 0.32 15.29
CA LEU A 139 -0.37 1.07 15.52
C LEU A 139 0.35 0.61 16.78
N ILE A 140 -0.41 0.39 17.87
CA ILE A 140 0.14 -0.17 19.12
C ILE A 140 0.69 -1.58 18.87
N SER A 141 -0.08 -2.43 18.18
CA SER A 141 0.32 -3.80 17.83
C SER A 141 1.61 -3.82 17.00
N THR A 142 1.64 -3.06 15.91
CA THR A 142 2.82 -2.90 15.04
C THR A 142 4.05 -2.44 15.83
N ARG A 143 3.90 -1.41 16.69
CA ARG A 143 5.00 -0.90 17.51
C ARG A 143 5.54 -1.93 18.51
N ASN A 144 4.66 -2.77 19.07
CA ASN A 144 5.05 -3.86 19.96
C ASN A 144 5.76 -5.01 19.22
N LEU A 145 5.43 -5.23 17.94
CA LEU A 145 6.05 -6.25 17.09
C LEU A 145 7.42 -5.81 16.55
N ASP A 146 7.61 -4.51 16.28
CA ASP A 146 8.91 -3.94 15.93
C ASP A 146 8.96 -2.43 16.25
N ASP A 147 9.83 -2.04 17.18
CA ASP A 147 9.96 -0.64 17.62
C ASP A 147 10.84 0.22 16.70
N ARG A 148 11.46 -0.39 15.67
CA ARG A 148 12.26 0.31 14.67
C ARG A 148 11.43 0.86 13.52
N ILE A 149 10.20 0.36 13.34
CA ILE A 149 9.33 0.86 12.28
C ILE A 149 8.72 2.20 12.69
N SER A 150 8.62 3.09 11.71
CA SER A 150 8.10 4.44 11.88
C SER A 150 6.59 4.49 11.78
#